data_AF-X0X6N5-F1
#
_entry.id   AF-X0X6N5-F1
#
_cell.length_a   1.000
_cell.length_b   1.000
_cell.length_c   1.000
_cell.angle_alpha   90.00
_cell.angle_beta   90.00
_cell.angle_gamma   90.00
#
_symmetry.space_group_name_H-M   'P 1'
#
loop_
_entity.id
_entity.type
_entity.pdbx_description
1 polymer ?
#
loop_
_entity_poly.entity_id
_entity_poly.type
_entity_poly.pdbx_seq_one_letter_code
_entity_poly.pdbx_strand_id
1 'polypeptide(L)' 'NSGGPNPIIHRVVKKSQENGNFYFQTKGDNNINSIKSSSLNEIRITENQIIGVGVFKVPWFGWIKIEFVDLLKNIGVL' A
#
# COMPACT_ATOMS: atom_id res chain seq x y z
N ASN A 1 0.15 14.35 -2.38
CA ASN A 1 -0.31 14.01 -3.74
C ASN A 1 0.74 13.19 -4.46
N SER A 2 0.72 11.88 -4.32
CA SER A 2 1.50 10.94 -5.14
C SER A 2 0.68 10.61 -6.39
N GLY A 3 0.63 11.55 -7.33
CA GLY A 3 -0.23 11.56 -8.52
C GLY A 3 0.14 10.59 -9.64
N GLY A 4 0.58 9.37 -9.32
CA GLY A 4 0.73 8.29 -10.29
C GLY A 4 -0.57 7.49 -10.43
N PRO A 5 -0.88 6.90 -11.60
CA PRO A 5 -2.10 6.11 -11.83
C PRO A 5 -2.14 4.78 -11.05
N ASN A 6 -1.10 4.47 -10.28
CA ASN A 6 -0.95 3.20 -9.62
C ASN A 6 -1.62 3.21 -8.24
N PRO A 7 -2.49 2.23 -7.93
CA PRO A 7 -3.07 2.10 -6.60
C PRO A 7 -1.96 1.85 -5.57
N ILE A 8 -2.02 2.57 -4.46
CA ILE A 8 -1.04 2.45 -3.35
C ILE A 8 -1.66 1.58 -2.26
N ILE A 9 -0.91 0.58 -1.80
CA ILE A 9 -1.34 -0.27 -0.69
C ILE A 9 -1.01 0.43 0.63
N HIS A 10 -2.05 0.67 1.44
CA HIS A 10 -1.92 1.23 2.78
C HIS A 10 -2.26 0.16 3.83
N ARG A 11 -1.70 0.31 5.04
CA ARG A 11 -1.96 -0.60 6.14
C ARG A 11 -3.17 -0.14 6.94
N VAL A 12 -4.12 -1.04 7.19
CA VAL A 12 -5.23 -0.78 8.12
C VAL A 12 -4.71 -0.76 9.55
N VAL A 13 -5.03 0.30 10.29
CA VAL A 13 -4.66 0.45 11.71
C VAL A 13 -5.87 0.38 12.63
N LYS A 14 -7.06 0.70 12.13
CA LYS A 14 -8.30 0.62 12.89
C LYS A 14 -9.47 0.28 11.98
N LYS A 15 -10.38 -0.54 12.49
CA LYS A 15 -11.68 -0.82 11.89
C LYS A 15 -12.76 -0.40 12.89
N SER A 16 -13.70 0.44 12.46
CA SER A 16 -14.86 0.83 13.25
C SER A 16 -16.14 0.54 12.47
N GLN A 17 -17.23 0.29 13.20
CA GLN A 17 -18.55 0.06 12.63
C GLN A 17 -19.49 1.11 13.21
N GLU A 18 -20.15 1.86 12.34
CA GLU A 18 -21.15 2.86 12.72
C GLU A 18 -22.35 2.74 11.80
N ASN A 19 -23.55 2.62 12.38
CA ASN A 19 -24.82 2.53 11.64
C ASN A 19 -24.83 1.43 10.56
N GLY A 20 -24.22 0.28 10.85
CA GLY A 20 -24.13 -0.85 9.93
C GLY A 20 -23.03 -0.74 8.86
N ASN A 21 -22.38 0.42 8.72
CA ASN A 21 -21.30 0.63 7.74
C ASN A 21 -19.93 0.43 8.39
N PHE A 22 -18.99 -0.19 7.66
CA PHE A 22 -17.61 -0.27 8.11
C PHE A 22 -16.79 0.93 7.66
N TYR A 23 -15.97 1.41 8.59
CA TYR A 23 -15.01 2.47 8.37
C TYR A 23 -13.61 1.97 8.72
N PHE A 24 -12.67 2.30 7.86
CA PHE A 24 -11.28 1.89 7.99
C PHE A 24 -10.39 3.12 8.13
N GLN A 25 -9.51 3.06 9.11
CA GLN A 25 -8.39 3.98 9.22
C GLN A 25 -7.17 3.28 8.66
N THR A 26 -6.49 3.91 7.71
CA THR A 26 -5.27 3.39 7.11
C THR A 26 -4.10 4.31 7.36
N LYS A 27 -2.88 3.81 7.19
CA LYS A 27 -1.67 4.61 7.17
C LYS A 27 -0.71 4.10 6.09
N GLY A 28 0.08 5.01 5.53
CA GLY A 28 1.23 4.63 4.71
C GLY A 28 2.28 3.88 5.54
N ASP A 29 3.01 2.96 4.92
CA ASP A 29 3.99 2.12 5.62
C ASP A 29 5.15 2.92 6.26
N ASN A 30 5.49 4.09 5.70
CA ASN A 30 6.54 4.98 6.23
C ASN A 30 6.00 6.17 7.05
N ASN A 31 4.69 6.20 7.36
CA ASN A 31 4.10 7.27 8.15
C ASN A 31 3.86 6.79 9.60
N ILE A 32 4.22 7.65 10.56
CA ILE A 32 3.97 7.41 12.00
C ILE A 32 2.46 7.41 12.28
N ASN A 33 1.72 8.33 11.67
CA ASN A 33 0.28 8.52 11.88
C ASN A 33 -0.49 8.51 10.56
N SER A 34 -1.80 8.24 10.62
CA SER A 34 -2.72 8.45 9.49
C SER A 34 -2.78 9.93 9.13
N ILE A 35 -2.79 10.24 7.83
CA ILE A 35 -2.86 11.62 7.36
C ILE A 35 -4.29 12.15 7.57
N LYS A 36 -4.38 13.27 8.28
CA LYS A 36 -5.61 14.06 8.46
C LYS A 36 -5.39 15.44 7.85
N SER A 37 -5.57 15.57 6.55
CA SER A 37 -5.47 16.84 5.84
C SER A 37 -6.76 17.13 5.07
N SER A 38 -7.06 18.40 4.82
CA SER A 38 -8.25 18.83 4.08
C SER A 38 -8.33 18.23 2.68
N SER A 39 -7.19 17.81 2.11
CA SER A 39 -7.08 17.16 0.81
C SER A 39 -7.01 15.63 0.85
N LEU A 40 -6.65 15.03 2.00
CA LEU A 40 -6.47 13.58 2.16
C LEU A 40 -6.94 13.15 3.55
N ASN A 41 -8.00 12.34 3.59
CA ASN A 41 -8.58 11.82 4.82
C ASN A 41 -8.41 10.30 4.90
N GLU A 42 -7.37 9.84 5.59
CA GLU A 42 -7.08 8.41 5.81
C GLU A 42 -7.73 7.86 7.08
N ILE A 43 -8.55 8.66 7.78
CA ILE A 43 -9.18 8.28 9.04
C ILE A 43 -10.47 7.51 8.82
N ARG A 44 -11.21 7.85 7.75
CA ARG A 44 -12.55 7.33 7.52
C ARG A 44 -12.72 6.90 6.06
N ILE A 45 -12.12 5.77 5.72
CA ILE A 45 -12.28 5.11 4.43
C ILE A 45 -13.50 4.19 4.49
N THR A 46 -14.44 4.39 3.57
CA THR A 46 -15.63 3.54 3.43
C THR A 46 -15.34 2.31 2.57
N GLU A 47 -16.14 1.25 2.72
CA GLU A 47 -16.00 0.01 1.93
C GLU A 47 -16.01 0.25 0.42
N ASN A 48 -16.82 1.20 -0.05
CA ASN A 48 -16.93 1.55 -1.47
C ASN A 48 -15.64 2.14 -2.06
N GLN A 49 -14.72 2.62 -1.23
CA GLN A 49 -13.44 3.18 -1.66
C GLN A 49 -12.33 2.11 -1.70
N ILE A 50 -12.60 0.89 -1.24
CA ILE A 50 -11.64 -0.21 -1.22
C ILE A 50 -11.68 -0.91 -2.57
N ILE A 51 -10.61 -0.74 -3.36
CA ILE A 51 -10.46 -1.39 -4.67
C ILE A 51 -10.15 -2.88 -4.51
N GLY A 52 -9.44 -3.26 -3.44
CA GLY A 52 -9.10 -4.66 -3.14
C GLY A 52 -8.29 -4.82 -1.86
N VAL A 53 -8.09 -6.07 -1.43
CA VAL A 53 -7.33 -6.43 -0.22
C VAL A 53 -6.18 -7.36 -0.59
N GLY A 54 -4.96 -7.02 -0.16
CA GLY A 54 -3.80 -7.89 -0.29
C GLY A 54 -3.88 -9.04 0.71
N VAL A 55 -4.24 -10.25 0.25
CA VAL A 55 -4.38 -11.45 1.09
C VAL A 55 -3.06 -12.18 1.35
N PHE A 56 -2.08 -12.00 0.46
CA PHE A 56 -0.82 -12.71 0.51
C PHE A 56 0.33 -11.79 0.09
N LYS A 57 1.46 -11.93 0.79
CA LYS A 57 2.73 -11.29 0.47
C LYS A 57 3.74 -12.38 0.23
N VAL A 58 4.45 -12.33 -0.89
CA VAL A 58 5.62 -13.20 -1.14
C VAL A 58 6.87 -12.44 -0.68
N PRO A 59 7.40 -12.71 0.52
CA PRO A 59 8.69 -12.14 0.90
C PRO A 59 9.80 -12.79 0.06
N TRP A 60 10.95 -12.13 -0.04
CA TRP A 60 12.20 -12.64 -0.67
C TRP A 60 12.21 -12.78 -2.21
N PHE A 61 11.07 -12.96 -2.87
CA PHE A 61 11.02 -13.14 -4.33
C PHE A 61 11.56 -11.93 -5.12
N GLY A 62 11.46 -10.73 -4.53
CA GLY A 62 12.05 -9.52 -5.11
C GLY A 62 13.58 -9.57 -5.20
N TRP A 63 14.25 -10.30 -4.31
CA TRP A 63 15.71 -10.42 -4.32
C TRP A 63 16.21 -11.26 -5.48
N ILE A 64 15.48 -12.31 -5.86
CA ILE A 64 15.80 -13.13 -7.04
C ILE A 64 15.86 -12.25 -8.29
N LYS A 65 14.95 -11.29 -8.42
CA LYS A 65 14.96 -10.33 -9.53
C LYS A 65 16.21 -9.43 -9.48
N ILE A 66 16.60 -8.95 -8.30
CA ILE A 66 17.78 -8.09 -8.11
C ILE A 66 19.04 -8.86 -8.53
N GLU A 67 19.23 -10.05 -7.96
CA GLU A 67 20.37 -10.94 -8.29
C GLU A 67 20.42 -11.28 -9.79
N PHE A 68 19.28 -11.54 -10.42
CA PHE A 68 19.21 -11.79 -11.85
C PHE A 68 19.64 -10.57 -12.68
N VAL A 69 19.15 -9.38 -12.34
CA VAL A 69 19.54 -8.14 -13.02
C VAL A 69 21.03 -7.84 -12.82
N ASP A 70 21.55 -8.06 -11.62
CA ASP A 70 22.97 -7.84 -11.32
C ASP A 70 23.86 -8.87 -12.02
N LEU A 71 23.43 -10.13 -12.14
CA LEU A 71 24.10 -11.14 -12.94
C LEU A 71 24.20 -10.71 -14.41
N LEU A 72 23.09 -10.26 -15.02
CA LEU A 72 23.06 -9.82 -16.42
C LEU A 72 24.00 -8.63 -16.69
N LYS A 73 24.10 -7.69 -15.75
CA LYS A 73 25.08 -6.59 -15.82
C LYS A 73 26.52 -7.09 -15.75
N ASN A 74 26.80 -8.00 -14.83
CA ASN A 74 28.16 -8.54 -14.63
C ASN A 74 28.67 -9.34 -15.83
N ILE A 75 27.77 -9.98 -16.59
CA ILE A 75 28.12 -10.70 -17.83
C ILE A 75 28.05 -9.81 -19.10
N GLY A 76 27.78 -8.51 -18.96
CA GLY A 76 27.81 -7.53 -20.06
C GLY A 76 26.64 -7.65 -21.05
N VAL A 77 25.54 -8.30 -20.65
CA VAL A 77 24.31 -8.42 -21.46
C VAL A 77 23.40 -7.20 -21.27
N LEU A 78 23.62 -6.43 -20.20
CA LEU A 78 22.89 -5.24 -19.78
C LEU A 78 23.85 -4.09 -19.46
#